data_AF-A0A8T3WEH0-F1
#
_entry.id   AF-A0A8T3WEH0-F1
#
_cell.length_a   1.000
_cell.length_b   1.000
_cell.length_c   1.000
_cell.angle_alpha   90.00
_cell.angle_beta   90.00
_cell.angle_gamma   90.00
#
_symmetry.space_group_name_H-M   'P 1'
#
loop_
_entity.id
_entity.type
_entity.pdbx_description
1 polymer ?
#
loop_
_entity_poly.entity_id
_entity_poly.type
_entity_poly.pdbx_seq_one_letter_code
_entity_poly.pdbx_strand_id
1 'polypeptide(L)'
;MKSKSIVNYLESLPKGALYITSSPSSASIYLDNIYRGYTPKDIKELIEGNYDLRLTKYGYQDYKSILQIEQGKTTKLSLILQPLYFHHLLHLLLQARVPY
;
A
#
# COMPACT_ATOMS: atom_id res chain seq x y z
N MET A 1 2.56 2.57 42.20
CA MET A 1 1.97 3.27 41.03
C MET A 1 2.36 2.50 39.77
N LYS A 2 1.40 1.78 39.18
CA LYS A 2 1.58 0.81 38.09
C LYS A 2 1.68 1.52 36.73
N SER A 3 2.88 1.97 36.32
CA SER A 3 3.03 2.54 34.97
C SER A 3 4.43 2.40 34.36
N LYS A 4 5.20 1.38 34.77
CA LYS A 4 6.49 1.06 34.12
C LYS A 4 6.47 -0.26 33.33
N SER A 5 5.44 -1.09 33.49
CA SER A 5 5.43 -2.42 32.89
C SER A 5 4.95 -2.44 31.44
N ILE A 6 3.93 -1.67 31.06
CA ILE A 6 3.38 -1.69 29.69
C ILE A 6 4.39 -1.10 28.68
N VAL A 7 5.12 -0.05 29.10
CA VAL A 7 6.07 0.66 28.23
C VAL A 7 7.24 -0.25 27.84
N ASN A 8 7.75 -1.07 28.76
CA ASN A 8 8.86 -2.00 28.49
C ASN A 8 8.48 -3.12 27.51
N TYR A 9 7.22 -3.60 27.51
CA TYR A 9 6.81 -4.65 26.57
C TYR A 9 6.77 -4.17 25.13
N LEU A 10 6.37 -2.91 24.89
CA LEU A 10 6.33 -2.31 23.55
C LEU A 10 7.74 -2.09 22.98
N GLU A 11 8.73 -1.84 23.84
CA GLU A 11 10.14 -1.69 23.46
C GLU A 11 10.81 -3.01 23.12
N SER A 12 10.37 -4.12 23.73
CA SER A 12 10.86 -5.46 23.42
C SER A 12 10.13 -6.13 22.26
N LEU A 13 9.13 -5.46 21.66
CA LEU A 13 8.40 -6.08 20.58
C LEU A 13 9.31 -6.28 19.36
N PRO A 14 9.24 -7.47 18.74
CA PRO A 14 9.83 -7.70 17.43
C PRO A 14 9.42 -6.62 16.43
N LYS A 15 10.35 -5.72 16.11
CA LYS A 15 10.15 -4.67 15.10
C LYS A 15 10.65 -5.15 13.75
N GLY A 16 9.83 -5.01 12.72
CA GLY A 16 10.19 -5.12 11.32
C GLY A 16 10.26 -3.75 10.65
N ALA A 17 10.71 -3.76 9.40
CA ALA A 17 10.70 -2.59 8.53
C ALA A 17 9.98 -2.94 7.22
N LEU A 18 9.35 -1.94 6.63
CA LEU A 18 8.62 -2.08 5.38
C LEU A 18 9.04 -0.95 4.44
N TYR A 19 9.61 -1.34 3.30
CA TYR A 19 9.97 -0.42 2.23
C TYR A 19 9.01 -0.61 1.07
N ILE A 20 8.19 0.40 0.78
CA ILE A 20 7.18 0.33 -0.29
C ILE A 20 7.52 1.32 -1.40
N THR A 21 7.49 0.82 -2.64
CA THR A 21 7.61 1.63 -3.85
C THR A 21 6.43 1.34 -4.78
N SER A 22 5.94 2.36 -5.49
CA SER A 22 4.94 2.17 -6.53
C SER A 22 5.35 2.87 -7.83
N SER A 23 4.91 2.31 -8.95
CA SER A 23 4.93 2.97 -10.26
C SER A 23 3.49 3.15 -10.76
N PRO A 24 3.00 4.39 -10.95
CA PRO A 24 3.68 5.66 -10.68
C PRO A 24 3.97 5.88 -9.19
N SER A 25 4.99 6.70 -8.92
CA SER A 25 5.32 7.18 -7.58
C SER A 25 4.24 8.12 -7.03
N SER A 26 4.33 8.47 -5.75
CA SER A 26 3.33 9.32 -5.07
C SER A 26 1.94 8.69 -5.00
N ALA A 27 1.87 7.42 -4.63
CA ALA A 27 0.64 6.75 -4.21
C ALA A 27 0.50 6.86 -2.69
N SER A 28 -0.70 7.16 -2.20
CA SER A 28 -0.99 7.22 -0.76
C SER A 28 -0.95 5.83 -0.16
N ILE A 29 -0.19 5.66 0.93
CA ILE A 29 -0.02 4.39 1.64
C ILE A 29 -0.90 4.40 2.87
N TYR A 30 -1.70 3.36 3.03
CA TYR A 30 -2.48 3.06 4.22
C TYR A 30 -2.08 1.69 4.75
N LEU A 31 -1.83 1.59 6.06
CA LEU A 31 -1.66 0.34 6.79
C LEU A 31 -2.74 0.28 7.87
N ASP A 32 -3.57 -0.75 7.89
CA ASP A 32 -4.71 -0.89 8.81
C ASP A 32 -5.61 0.36 8.83
N ASN A 33 -5.90 0.88 7.63
CA ASN A 33 -6.65 2.13 7.43
C ASN A 33 -5.96 3.41 7.96
N ILE A 34 -4.75 3.32 8.51
CA ILE A 34 -3.97 4.47 8.99
C ILE A 34 -3.10 4.98 7.85
N TYR A 35 -3.20 6.26 7.53
CA TYR A 35 -2.38 6.92 6.53
C TYR A 35 -0.90 7.01 6.97
N ARG A 36 0.02 6.57 6.12
CA ARG A 36 1.47 6.51 6.40
C ARG A 36 2.34 7.38 5.48
N GLY A 37 1.72 8.14 4.58
CA GLY A 37 2.42 9.01 3.63
C GLY A 37 2.26 8.54 2.18
N TYR A 38 3.25 8.87 1.35
CA TYR A 38 3.27 8.55 -0.08
C TYR A 38 4.47 7.67 -0.45
N THR A 39 4.35 6.84 -1.48
CA THR A 39 5.47 6.07 -2.04
C THR A 39 6.48 6.96 -2.80
N PRO A 40 7.79 6.64 -2.78
CA PRO A 40 8.44 5.58 -2.01
C PRO A 40 8.58 5.95 -0.52
N LYS A 41 8.31 5.01 0.38
CA LYS A 41 8.39 5.24 1.83
C LYS A 41 9.02 4.06 2.56
N ASP A 42 9.91 4.39 3.49
CA ASP A 42 10.42 3.48 4.51
C ASP A 42 9.59 3.65 5.79
N ILE A 43 8.92 2.58 6.21
CA ILE A 43 8.10 2.51 7.43
C ILE A 43 8.83 1.59 8.40
N LYS A 44 9.39 2.18 9.45
CA LYS A 44 10.15 1.48 10.49
C LYS A 44 9.28 1.24 11.72
N GLU A 45 9.77 0.38 12.61
CA GLU A 45 9.15 0.10 13.91
C GLU A 45 7.73 -0.48 13.80
N LEU A 46 7.48 -1.26 12.75
CA LEU A 46 6.24 -2.03 12.64
C LEU A 46 6.38 -3.26 13.53
N ILE A 47 5.39 -3.48 14.39
CA ILE A 47 5.32 -4.69 15.21
C ILE A 47 5.13 -5.88 14.25
N GLU A 48 5.70 -7.04 14.56
CA GLU A 48 5.43 -8.23 13.75
C GLU A 48 3.92 -8.55 13.73
N GLY A 49 3.42 -8.97 12.57
CA GLY A 49 2.00 -9.23 12.39
C GLY A 49 1.53 -9.00 10.95
N ASN A 50 0.22 -9.14 10.77
CA ASN A 50 -0.43 -8.93 9.48
C ASN A 50 -1.03 -7.53 9.45
N TYR A 51 -0.73 -6.79 8.39
CA TYR A 51 -1.24 -5.45 8.13
C TYR A 51 -2.05 -5.43 6.85
N ASP A 52 -3.20 -4.76 6.88
CA ASP A 52 -3.97 -4.44 5.68
C ASP A 52 -3.32 -3.27 4.95
N LEU A 53 -2.55 -3.59 3.91
CA LEU A 53 -1.94 -2.61 3.04
C LEU A 53 -2.95 -2.15 1.98
N ARG A 54 -3.16 -0.83 1.89
CA ARG A 54 -3.88 -0.21 0.78
C ARG A 54 -3.06 0.92 0.17
N LEU A 55 -2.85 0.86 -1.14
CA LEU A 55 -2.28 1.97 -1.91
C LEU A 55 -3.36 2.57 -2.80
N THR A 56 -3.52 3.88 -2.73
CA THR A 56 -4.50 4.62 -3.54
C THR A 56 -3.81 5.74 -4.30
N LYS A 57 -4.18 5.95 -5.56
CA LYS A 57 -3.70 7.10 -6.33
C LYS A 57 -4.81 7.55 -7.29
N TYR A 58 -4.99 8.85 -7.41
CA TYR A 58 -5.96 9.42 -8.33
C TYR A 58 -5.70 8.95 -9.78
N GLY A 59 -6.74 8.46 -10.45
CA GLY A 59 -6.66 7.90 -11.80
C GLY A 59 -6.10 6.48 -11.89
N TYR A 60 -5.90 5.81 -10.75
CA TYR A 60 -5.44 4.42 -10.67
C TYR A 60 -6.40 3.58 -9.82
N GLN A 61 -6.42 2.28 -10.07
CA GLN A 61 -7.15 1.32 -9.25
C GLN A 61 -6.47 1.18 -7.88
N ASP A 62 -7.28 1.18 -6.82
CA ASP A 62 -6.82 0.91 -5.46
C ASP A 62 -6.20 -0.48 -5.37
N TYR A 63 -4.97 -0.55 -4.89
CA TYR A 63 -4.30 -1.81 -4.59
C TYR A 63 -4.52 -2.16 -3.12
N LYS A 64 -4.96 -3.39 -2.85
CA LYS A 64 -5.15 -3.93 -1.50
C LYS A 64 -4.43 -5.26 -1.38
N SER A 65 -3.67 -5.44 -0.31
CA SER A 65 -2.96 -6.69 -0.03
C SER A 65 -2.74 -6.84 1.47
N ILE A 66 -2.63 -8.08 1.93
CA ILE A 66 -2.25 -8.38 3.32
C ILE A 66 -0.73 -8.52 3.34
N LEU A 67 -0.07 -7.68 4.14
CA LEU A 67 1.36 -7.71 4.33
C LEU A 67 1.69 -8.35 5.67
N GLN A 68 2.49 -9.41 5.63
CA GLN A 68 3.08 -10.01 6.82
C GLN A 68 4.42 -9.32 7.11
N ILE A 69 4.54 -8.74 8.30
CA ILE A 69 5.77 -8.15 8.82
C ILE A 69 6.38 -9.15 9.79
N GLU A 70 7.63 -9.53 9.52
CA GLU A 70 8.40 -10.44 10.37
C GLU A 70 9.44 -9.64 11.18
N GLN A 71 9.74 -10.11 12.39
CA GLN A 71 10.78 -9.54 13.25
C GLN A 71 12.13 -9.41 12.52
N GLY A 72 12.75 -8.23 12.64
CA GLY A 72 14.14 -8.03 12.20
C GLY A 72 14.36 -8.11 10.69
N LYS A 73 13.28 -8.26 9.90
CA LYS A 73 13.34 -8.26 8.44
C LYS A 73 12.80 -6.95 7.88
N THR A 74 13.40 -6.54 6.76
CA THR A 74 12.88 -5.46 5.93
C THR A 74 12.10 -6.05 4.76
N THR A 75 10.78 -6.03 4.85
CA THR A 75 9.91 -6.41 3.74
C THR A 75 9.98 -5.33 2.66
N LYS A 76 10.40 -5.69 1.44
CA LYS A 76 10.43 -4.77 0.30
C LYS A 76 9.27 -5.10 -0.63
N LEU A 77 8.40 -4.13 -0.87
CA LEU A 77 7.27 -4.29 -1.78
C LEU A 77 7.35 -3.25 -2.90
N SER A 78 7.45 -3.75 -4.13
CA SER A 78 7.40 -2.93 -5.33
C SER A 78 6.21 -3.34 -6.16
N LEU A 79 5.36 -2.38 -6.52
CA LEU A 79 4.15 -2.65 -7.29
C LEU A 79 3.94 -1.62 -8.40
N ILE A 80 3.21 -2.02 -9.43
CA ILE A 80 2.80 -1.16 -10.53
C ILE A 80 1.28 -0.99 -10.40
N LEU A 81 0.82 0.25 -10.20
CA LEU A 81 -0.61 0.52 -10.11
C LEU A 81 -1.23 0.47 -11.49
N GLN A 82 -2.40 -0.17 -11.59
CA GLN A 82 -3.16 -0.20 -12.83
C GLN A 82 -3.92 1.11 -13.00
N PRO A 83 -3.75 1.83 -14.11
CA PRO A 83 -4.52 3.04 -14.37
C PRO A 83 -6.01 2.69 -14.50
N LEU A 84 -6.84 3.50 -13.86
CA LEU A 84 -8.30 3.42 -13.95
C LEU A 84 -8.69 4.10 -15.27
N TYR A 85 -8.46 3.43 -16.39
CA TYR A 85 -8.89 3.94 -17.69
C TYR A 85 -10.41 3.91 -17.77
N PHE A 86 -11.01 5.08 -17.99
CA PHE A 86 -12.42 5.21 -18.32
C PHE A 86 -12.64 4.52 -19.67
N HIS A 87 -13.39 3.41 -19.68
CA HIS A 87 -13.64 2.54 -20.83
C HIS A 87 -14.53 3.20 -21.92
N HIS A 88 -14.43 4.51 -22.12
CA HIS A 88 -15.40 5.26 -22.91
C HIS A 88 -15.08 5.30 -24.41
N LEU A 89 -13.84 4.99 -24.80
CA LEU A 89 -13.41 5.09 -26.20
C LEU A 89 -13.59 3.81 -27.02
N LEU A 90 -13.85 2.65 -26.39
CA LEU A 90 -13.98 1.38 -27.13
C LEU A 90 -15.34 1.20 -27.82
N HIS A 91 -16.38 1.92 -27.41
CA HIS A 91 -17.67 1.88 -28.10
C HIS A 91 -17.70 2.74 -29.38
N LEU A 92 -16.86 3.78 -29.48
CA LEU A 92 -16.88 4.71 -30.61
C LEU A 92 -16.20 4.16 -31.87
N LEU A 93 -15.28 3.20 -31.74
CA LEU A 93 -14.54 2.65 -32.89
C LEU A 93 -15.28 1.50 -33.60
N LEU A 94 -16.31 0.92 -32.97
CA LEU A 94 -17.13 -0.15 -33.58
C LEU A 94 -18.31 0.38 -34.40
N GLN A 95 -18.68 1.66 -34.27
CA GLN A 95 -19.73 2.28 -35.08
C GLN A 95 -19.24 2.81 -36.43
N ALA A 96 -17.92 2.88 -36.66
CA ALA A 96 -17.34 3.48 -37.86
C ALA A 96 -17.11 2.48 -39.02
N ARG A 97 -17.71 1.28 -39.00
CA ARG A 97 -17.48 0.25 -40.04
C ARG A 97 -18.73 -0.47 -40.53
N VAL A 98 -19.85 0.24 -40.69
CA VAL A 98 -20.97 -0.26 -41.50
C VAL A 98 -21.49 0.85 -42.43
N PRO A 99 -20.92 1.03 -43.63
CA PRO A 99 -21.67 1.62 -44.73
C PRO A 99 -22.77 0.63 -45.16
N TYR A 100 -23.98 1.17 -45.39
CA TYR A 100 -25.19 0.47 -45.86
C TYR A 100 -24.98 -0.32 -47.16
#